data_AF-G1K088-F1
#
_entry.id   AF-G1K088-F1
#
_cell.length_a   1.000
_cell.length_b   1.000
_cell.length_c   1.000
_cell.angle_alpha   90.00
_cell.angle_beta   90.00
_cell.angle_gamma   90.00
#
_symmetry.space_group_name_H-M   'P 1'
#
loop_
_entity.id
_entity.type
_entity.pdbx_description
1 polymer ?
#
loop_
_entity_poly.entity_id
_entity_poly.type
_entity_poly.pdbx_seq_one_letter_code
_entity_poly.pdbx_strand_id
1 'polypeptide(L)'
;MAKYSHEPDNATKSCKARGSNLRVHFKNTRETAKTIRGMPLRRAVRYLKNVIEKKECVPFRRFNGGVGRCAQAKQWGVTQGRWPKKSAEFLLQLLKNAESNADYKNLDVDRLAIEHIQVNRAPCLRRRTYRAHG
;
A
#
# COMPACT_ATOMS: atom_id res chain seq x y z
N MET A 1 21.19 9.54 5.22
CA MET A 1 19.88 8.89 5.50
C MET A 1 18.80 9.51 4.63
N ALA A 2 17.88 8.71 4.09
CA ALA A 2 16.82 9.24 3.23
C ALA A 2 15.72 9.91 4.08
N LYS A 3 15.43 11.19 3.81
CA LYS A 3 14.42 11.99 4.55
C LYS A 3 13.01 11.45 4.32
N TYR A 4 12.19 11.36 5.37
CA TYR A 4 10.77 11.07 5.28
C TYR A 4 10.00 12.39 5.10
N SER A 5 8.84 12.33 4.46
CA SER A 5 7.96 13.49 4.28
C SER A 5 7.18 13.86 5.53
N HIS A 6 7.02 12.91 6.45
CA HIS A 6 6.32 13.06 7.71
C HIS A 6 7.19 12.51 8.82
N GLU A 7 7.33 13.29 9.88
CA GLU A 7 8.00 12.89 11.11
C GLU A 7 6.92 12.59 12.16
N PRO A 8 7.02 11.48 12.90
CA PRO A 8 6.07 11.18 13.97
C PRO A 8 6.25 12.16 15.13
N ASP A 9 5.16 12.55 15.76
CA ASP A 9 5.19 13.44 16.94
C ASP A 9 6.04 12.86 18.07
N ASN A 10 6.01 11.53 18.22
CA ASN A 10 6.82 10.81 19.18
C ASN A 10 7.66 9.71 18.51
N ALA A 11 8.97 9.98 18.36
CA ALA A 11 9.91 9.07 17.72
C ALA A 11 10.20 7.78 18.51
N THR A 12 10.03 7.79 19.84
CA THR A 12 10.27 6.59 20.67
C THR A 12 9.10 5.61 20.55
N LYS A 13 7.87 6.12 20.42
CA LYS A 13 6.64 5.33 20.25
C LYS A 13 6.31 4.99 18.79
N SER A 14 7.23 5.25 17.87
CA SER A 14 7.00 5.11 16.43
C SER A 14 8.11 4.33 15.73
N CYS A 15 7.72 3.53 14.74
CA CYS A 15 8.63 2.84 13.83
C CYS A 15 8.46 3.34 12.39
N LYS A 16 9.51 3.23 11.58
CA LYS A 16 9.48 3.63 10.16
C LYS A 16 9.98 2.48 9.29
N ALA A 17 9.43 2.36 8.09
CA ALA A 17 9.90 1.45 7.04
C ALA A 17 9.82 2.15 5.68
N ARG A 18 10.71 1.77 4.75
CA ARG A 18 10.76 2.36 3.41
C ARG A 18 11.15 1.31 2.37
N GLY A 19 10.50 1.36 1.21
CA GLY A 19 10.96 0.70 -0.01
C GLY A 19 11.23 1.74 -1.08
N SER A 20 12.35 1.61 -1.80
CA SER A 20 12.77 2.53 -2.86
C SER A 20 12.85 1.80 -4.20
N ASN A 21 12.48 2.47 -5.30
CA ASN A 21 12.55 1.94 -6.67
C ASN A 21 11.88 0.55 -6.86
N LEU A 22 10.75 0.33 -6.17
CA LEU A 22 10.02 -0.93 -6.24
C LEU A 22 9.41 -1.15 -7.63
N ARG A 23 9.53 -2.37 -8.16
CA ARG A 23 9.00 -2.75 -9.48
C ARG A 23 7.51 -3.10 -9.42
N VAL A 24 6.68 -2.12 -9.06
CA VAL A 24 5.22 -2.21 -8.95
C VAL A 24 4.52 -1.11 -9.74
N HIS A 25 3.23 -1.30 -10.03
CA HIS A 25 2.45 -0.28 -10.71
C HIS A 25 2.05 0.84 -9.74
N PHE A 26 2.66 2.02 -9.90
CA PHE A 26 2.48 3.18 -9.03
C PHE A 26 1.01 3.46 -8.66
N LYS A 27 0.11 3.53 -9.65
CA LYS A 27 -1.30 3.90 -9.40
C LYS A 27 -2.01 2.87 -8.53
N ASN A 28 -1.72 1.58 -8.73
CA ASN A 28 -2.35 0.50 -7.96
C ASN A 28 -1.84 0.50 -6.52
N THR A 29 -0.53 0.71 -6.35
CA THR A 29 0.11 0.80 -5.04
C THR A 29 -0.39 2.01 -4.26
N ARG A 30 -0.66 3.15 -4.92
CA ARG A 30 -1.24 4.33 -4.29
C ARG A 30 -2.64 4.08 -3.74
N GLU A 31 -3.53 3.46 -4.51
CA GLU A 31 -4.91 3.17 -4.04
C GLU A 31 -4.91 2.16 -2.89
N THR A 32 -4.10 1.09 -2.99
CA THR A 32 -3.93 0.11 -1.89
C THR A 32 -3.37 0.75 -0.63
N ALA A 33 -2.27 1.49 -0.75
CA ALA A 33 -1.64 2.16 0.39
C ALA A 33 -2.58 3.17 1.06
N LYS A 34 -3.34 3.93 0.28
CA LYS A 34 -4.30 4.90 0.83
C LYS A 34 -5.43 4.20 1.61
N THR A 35 -5.80 2.98 1.23
CA THR A 35 -6.86 2.22 1.89
C THR A 35 -6.44 1.72 3.27
N ILE A 36 -5.19 1.30 3.44
CA ILE A 36 -4.67 0.80 4.73
C ILE A 36 -4.24 1.92 5.69
N ARG A 37 -4.25 3.18 5.27
CA ARG A 37 -3.93 4.32 6.13
C ARG A 37 -4.98 4.46 7.24
N GLY A 38 -4.52 4.56 8.48
CA GLY A 38 -5.36 4.66 9.68
C GLY A 38 -5.82 3.31 10.24
N MET A 39 -5.48 2.19 9.60
CA MET A 39 -5.83 0.87 10.13
C MET A 39 -4.87 0.41 11.23
N PRO A 40 -5.35 -0.38 12.21
CA PRO A 40 -4.48 -1.20 13.05
C PRO A 40 -3.64 -2.15 12.19
N LEU A 41 -2.38 -2.38 12.58
CA LEU A 41 -1.42 -3.19 11.81
C LEU A 41 -1.97 -4.59 11.49
N ARG A 42 -2.53 -5.27 12.50
CA ARG A 42 -3.16 -6.60 12.33
C ARG A 42 -4.31 -6.59 11.33
N ARG A 43 -5.17 -5.55 11.35
CA ARG A 43 -6.27 -5.40 10.39
C ARG A 43 -5.74 -5.16 8.98
N ALA A 44 -4.71 -4.32 8.83
CA ALA A 44 -4.10 -4.04 7.54
C ALA A 44 -3.45 -5.29 6.92
N VAL A 45 -2.73 -6.10 7.72
CA VAL A 45 -2.16 -7.38 7.26
C VAL A 45 -3.27 -8.33 6.81
N ARG A 46 -4.33 -8.50 7.61
CA ARG A 46 -5.48 -9.33 7.24
C ARG A 46 -6.17 -8.84 5.97
N TYR A 47 -6.37 -7.52 5.85
CA TYR A 47 -6.96 -6.89 4.67
C TYR A 47 -6.14 -7.20 3.41
N LEU A 48 -4.82 -7.01 3.44
CA LEU A 48 -3.98 -7.25 2.27
C LEU A 48 -3.94 -8.73 1.88
N LYS A 49 -3.96 -9.66 2.84
CA LYS A 49 -4.12 -11.10 2.56
C LYS A 49 -5.47 -11.39 1.87
N ASN A 50 -6.55 -10.81 2.37
CA ASN A 50 -7.88 -10.94 1.77
C ASN A 50 -7.94 -10.35 0.35
N VAL A 51 -7.19 -9.27 0.06
CA VAL A 51 -7.05 -8.71 -1.29
C VAL A 51 -6.35 -9.69 -2.23
N ILE A 52 -5.31 -10.39 -1.77
CA ILE A 52 -4.60 -11.41 -2.56
C ILE A 52 -5.55 -12.58 -2.88
N GLU A 53 -6.36 -12.99 -1.91
CA GLU A 53 -7.37 -14.05 -2.05
C GLU A 53 -8.65 -13.58 -2.77
N LYS A 54 -8.74 -12.29 -3.16
CA LYS A 54 -9.91 -11.66 -3.79
C LYS A 54 -11.19 -11.64 -2.95
N LYS A 55 -11.07 -11.80 -1.63
CA LYS A 55 -12.20 -11.73 -0.67
C LYS A 55 -12.60 -10.30 -0.34
N GLU A 56 -11.63 -9.38 -0.29
CA GLU A 56 -11.88 -7.94 -0.09
C GLU A 56 -11.26 -7.16 -1.26
N CYS A 57 -11.98 -6.19 -1.82
CA CYS A 57 -11.46 -5.37 -2.91
C CYS A 57 -10.76 -4.10 -2.40
N VAL A 58 -9.90 -3.55 -3.25
CA VAL A 58 -9.30 -2.24 -3.06
C VAL A 58 -10.17 -1.20 -3.76
N PRO A 59 -10.65 -0.17 -3.06
CA PRO A 59 -11.39 0.92 -3.67
C PRO A 59 -10.45 1.78 -4.53
N PHE A 60 -10.81 2.03 -5.79
CA PHE A 60 -10.05 2.93 -6.66
C PHE A 60 -10.77 4.28 -6.71
N ARG A 61 -10.16 5.32 -6.13
CA ARG A 61 -10.78 6.66 -6.01
C ARG A 61 -10.14 7.69 -6.94
N ARG A 62 -8.80 7.80 -6.96
CA ARG A 62 -8.11 8.81 -7.78
C ARG A 62 -7.81 8.30 -9.19
N PHE A 63 -7.31 7.07 -9.27
CA PHE A 63 -6.91 6.46 -10.54
C PHE A 63 -7.94 5.44 -11.03
N ASN A 64 -9.17 5.88 -11.28
CA ASN A 64 -10.32 5.02 -11.54
C ASN A 64 -10.76 4.93 -13.02
N GLY A 65 -9.99 5.49 -13.96
CA GLY A 65 -10.27 5.39 -15.40
C GLY A 65 -10.27 3.93 -15.90
N GLY A 66 -11.40 3.48 -16.47
CA GLY A 66 -11.57 2.11 -16.97
C GLY A 66 -11.58 1.03 -15.89
N VAL A 67 -11.82 1.39 -14.62
CA VAL A 67 -11.95 0.41 -13.53
C VAL A 67 -13.37 -0.15 -13.49
N GLY A 68 -13.49 -1.47 -13.53
CA GLY A 68 -14.77 -2.18 -13.42
C GLY A 68 -15.43 -1.97 -12.06
N ARG A 69 -16.76 -2.12 -12.03
CA ARG A 69 -17.54 -2.07 -10.79
C ARG A 69 -17.45 -3.41 -10.06
N CYS A 70 -17.47 -3.37 -8.73
CA CYS A 70 -17.40 -4.58 -7.91
C CYS A 70 -18.36 -4.44 -6.71
N ALA A 71 -19.12 -5.48 -6.39
CA ALA A 71 -20.03 -5.48 -5.24
C ALA A 71 -19.30 -5.26 -3.91
N GLN A 72 -18.08 -5.79 -3.76
CA GLN A 72 -17.24 -5.61 -2.56
C GLN A 72 -16.85 -4.14 -2.33
N ALA A 73 -16.89 -3.30 -3.38
CA ALA A 73 -16.56 -1.88 -3.27
C ALA A 73 -17.60 -1.11 -2.45
N LYS A 74 -18.82 -1.65 -2.30
CA LYS A 74 -19.92 -1.08 -1.51
C LYS A 74 -19.51 -0.80 -0.06
N GLN A 75 -18.69 -1.66 0.55
CA GLN A 75 -18.15 -1.47 1.91
C GLN A 75 -17.38 -0.15 2.07
N TRP A 76 -16.77 0.33 0.97
CA TRP A 76 -15.94 1.54 0.95
C TRP A 76 -16.69 2.78 0.46
N GLY A 77 -18.01 2.68 0.28
CA GLY A 77 -18.86 3.74 -0.28
C GLY A 77 -18.54 4.07 -1.74
N VAL A 78 -17.90 3.16 -2.47
CA VAL A 78 -17.52 3.35 -3.88
C VAL A 78 -18.07 2.23 -4.75
N THR A 79 -18.17 2.48 -6.05
CA THR A 79 -18.66 1.48 -7.02
C THR A 79 -17.53 0.70 -7.67
N GLN A 80 -16.34 1.30 -7.76
CA GLN A 80 -15.18 0.78 -8.51
C GLN A 80 -14.11 0.22 -7.58
N GLY A 81 -13.62 -0.99 -7.89
CA GLY A 81 -12.57 -1.64 -7.11
C GLY A 81 -11.86 -2.75 -7.89
N ARG A 82 -10.64 -3.10 -7.44
CA ARG A 82 -9.82 -4.19 -8.02
C ARG A 82 -9.04 -4.93 -6.93
N TRP A 83 -8.39 -6.02 -7.33
CA TRP A 83 -7.49 -6.82 -6.47
C TRP A 83 -6.05 -6.78 -6.98
N PRO A 84 -5.28 -5.70 -6.73
CA PRO A 84 -3.91 -5.56 -7.21
C PRO A 84 -2.93 -6.43 -6.39
N LYS A 85 -2.91 -7.74 -6.67
CA LYS A 85 -2.08 -8.76 -5.99
C LYS A 85 -0.64 -8.32 -5.75
N LYS A 86 0.08 -7.93 -6.81
CA LYS A 86 1.48 -7.51 -6.70
C LYS A 86 1.67 -6.34 -5.74
N SER A 87 0.78 -5.34 -5.75
CA SER A 87 0.90 -4.20 -4.82
C SER A 87 0.62 -4.61 -3.37
N ALA A 88 -0.34 -5.51 -3.16
CA ALA A 88 -0.66 -6.01 -1.82
C ALA A 88 0.50 -6.83 -1.23
N GLU A 89 1.15 -7.68 -2.03
CA GLU A 89 2.33 -8.46 -1.61
C GLU A 89 3.49 -7.57 -1.15
N PHE A 90 3.83 -6.53 -1.93
CA PHE A 90 4.90 -5.60 -1.53
C PHE A 90 4.54 -4.79 -0.29
N LEU A 91 3.28 -4.38 -0.14
CA LEU A 91 2.84 -3.68 1.07
C LEU A 91 2.88 -4.59 2.30
N LEU A 92 2.54 -5.88 2.16
CA LEU A 92 2.67 -6.86 3.25
C LEU A 92 4.13 -7.02 3.69
N GLN A 93 5.06 -7.12 2.74
CA GLN A 93 6.49 -7.19 3.04
C GLN A 93 6.97 -5.92 3.77
N LEU A 94 6.49 -4.75 3.35
CA LEU A 94 6.83 -3.47 3.99
C LEU A 94 6.28 -3.38 5.43
N LEU A 95 5.04 -3.84 5.66
CA LEU A 95 4.44 -3.88 7.00
C LEU A 95 5.15 -4.87 7.92
N LYS A 96 5.55 -6.04 7.40
CA LYS A 96 6.35 -7.02 8.17
C LYS A 96 7.70 -6.43 8.60
N ASN A 97 8.35 -5.64 7.74
CA ASN A 97 9.57 -4.92 8.11
C ASN A 97 9.29 -3.86 9.19
N ALA A 98 8.20 -3.10 9.05
CA ALA A 98 7.81 -2.12 10.07
C ALA A 98 7.53 -2.78 11.44
N GLU A 99 6.89 -3.95 11.44
CA GLU A 99 6.65 -4.79 12.62
C GLU A 99 7.96 -5.22 13.29
N SER A 100 8.92 -5.75 12.53
CA SER A 100 10.25 -6.10 13.06
C SER A 100 11.00 -4.90 13.64
N ASN A 101 10.86 -3.71 13.05
CA ASN A 101 11.45 -2.49 13.59
C ASN A 101 10.77 -2.00 14.87
N ALA A 102 9.47 -2.29 15.05
CA ALA A 102 8.75 -1.96 16.27
C ALA A 102 9.12 -2.91 17.41
N ASP A 103 9.26 -4.20 17.10
CA ASP A 103 9.72 -5.24 18.03
C ASP A 103 11.14 -4.94 18.53
N TYR A 104 12.05 -4.55 17.64
CA TYR A 104 13.40 -4.08 18.03
C TYR A 104 13.39 -2.88 18.98
N LYS A 105 12.34 -2.04 18.91
CA LYS A 105 12.14 -0.89 19.81
C LYS A 105 11.35 -1.25 21.09
N ASN A 106 11.04 -2.53 21.31
CA ASN A 106 10.20 -3.02 22.40
C ASN A 106 8.82 -2.35 22.45
N LEU A 107 8.23 -2.05 21.28
CA LEU A 107 6.87 -1.53 21.18
C LEU A 107 5.86 -2.68 21.16
N ASP A 108 4.70 -2.47 21.76
CA ASP A 108 3.59 -3.43 21.69
C ASP A 108 3.01 -3.48 20.27
N VAL A 109 3.36 -4.55 19.56
CA VAL A 109 2.97 -4.81 18.16
C VAL A 109 1.45 -4.84 17.98
N ASP A 110 0.71 -5.21 19.02
CA ASP A 110 -0.74 -5.42 18.94
C ASP A 110 -1.51 -4.10 18.93
N ARG A 111 -0.90 -3.05 19.47
CA ARG A 111 -1.47 -1.70 19.54
C ARG A 111 -0.97 -0.78 18.43
N LEU A 112 -0.15 -1.28 17.50
CA LEU A 112 0.36 -0.48 16.39
C LEU A 112 -0.74 -0.15 15.38
N ALA A 113 -0.72 1.09 14.89
CA ALA A 113 -1.58 1.56 13.81
C ALA A 113 -0.76 2.27 12.73
N ILE A 114 -1.25 2.24 11.49
CA ILE A 114 -0.61 2.89 10.36
C ILE A 114 -1.05 4.36 10.31
N GLU A 115 -0.25 5.25 10.87
CA GLU A 115 -0.56 6.69 10.87
C GLU A 115 -0.38 7.33 9.49
N HIS A 116 0.82 7.15 8.92
CA HIS A 116 1.22 7.76 7.67
C HIS A 116 1.78 6.73 6.69
N ILE A 117 1.28 6.79 5.45
CA ILE A 117 1.81 6.02 4.33
C ILE A 117 1.79 6.88 3.07
N GLN A 118 2.89 6.87 2.33
CA GLN A 118 3.07 7.64 1.13
C GLN A 118 3.69 6.78 0.02
N VAL A 119 3.20 7.00 -1.19
CA VAL A 119 3.70 6.35 -2.41
C VAL A 119 4.12 7.44 -3.38
N ASN A 120 5.39 7.42 -3.79
CA ASN A 120 5.96 8.36 -4.76
C ASN A 120 6.21 7.68 -6.10
N ARG A 121 6.25 8.47 -7.17
CA ARG A 121 6.70 7.99 -8.48
C ARG A 121 8.22 7.80 -8.43
N ALA A 122 8.69 6.67 -8.96
CA ALA A 122 10.10 6.40 -9.19
C ALA A 122 10.47 6.78 -10.64
N PRO A 123 11.76 6.95 -10.97
CA PRO A 123 12.22 7.13 -12.35
C PRO A 123 11.68 6.03 -13.27
N CYS A 124 11.21 6.41 -14.46
CA CYS A 124 10.66 5.46 -15.42
C CYS A 124 11.77 4.68 -16.12
N LEU A 125 11.69 3.34 -16.07
CA LEU A 125 12.54 2.47 -16.88
C LEU A 125 12.09 2.52 -18.34
N ARG A 126 13.03 2.70 -19.27
CA ARG A 126 12.74 2.76 -20.70
C ARG A 126 12.73 1.36 -21.32
N ARG A 127 11.77 1.11 -22.21
CA ARG A 127 11.66 -0.08 -23.07
C ARG A 127 11.11 0.36 -24.43
N ARG A 128 11.31 -0.44 -25.47
CA ARG A 128 10.77 -0.18 -26.81
C ARG A 128 9.53 -1.04 -27.06
N THR A 129 8.61 -0.53 -27.87
CA THR A 129 7.46 -1.27 -28.40
C THR A 129 7.31 -0.85 -29.85
N TYR A 130 7.60 -1.76 -30.79
CA TYR A 130 7.44 -1.51 -32.22
C TYR A 130 5.96 -1.41 -32.58
N ARG A 131 5.61 -0.56 -33.56
CA ARG A 131 4.23 -0.30 -33.97
C ARG A 131 4.09 -0.51 -35.49
N ALA A 132 2.85 -0.42 -35.96
CA ALA A 132 2.57 -0.55 -37.38
C ALA A 132 3.30 0.57 -38.16
N HIS A 133 3.81 0.22 -39.34
CA HIS A 133 4.57 1.10 -40.24
C HIS A 133 5.99 1.50 -39.77
N GLY A 134 6.59 0.74 -38.84
CA GLY A 134 7.96 0.96 -38.34
C GLY A 134 8.00 1.81 -37.07
#